data_AF-A0A831LTN4-F1
#
_entry.id   AF-A0A831LTN4-F1
#
_cell.length_a   1.000
_cell.length_b   1.000
_cell.length_c   1.000
_cell.angle_alpha   90.00
_cell.angle_beta   90.00
_cell.angle_gamma   90.00
#
_symmetry.space_group_name_H-M   'P 1'
#
loop_
_entity.id
_entity.type
_entity.pdbx_description
1 polymer ?
#
loop_
_entity_poly.entity_id
_entity_poly.type
_entity_poly.pdbx_seq_one_letter_code
_entity_poly.pdbx_strand_id
1 'polypeptide(L)' 'DTMVLRSVPLLDQAAIDAVKQWGYEPMIVEGKAVPVVFTVTVRFQLK' A
#
# COMPACT_ATOMS: atom_id res chain seq x y z
N ASP A 1 1.48 -7.73 7.14
CA ASP A 1 2.85 -7.23 6.91
C ASP A 1 2.89 -6.47 5.59
N THR A 2 3.72 -5.43 5.44
CA THR A 2 3.81 -4.64 4.19
C THR A 2 5.02 -5.09 3.41
N MET A 3 4.87 -5.41 2.11
CA MET A 3 5.96 -5.85 1.25
C MET A 3 6.19 -4.90 0.09
N VAL A 4 7.46 -4.63 -0.22
CA VAL A 4 7.87 -3.85 -1.39
C VAL A 4 8.06 -4.80 -2.58
N LEU A 5 7.25 -4.64 -3.63
CA LEU A 5 7.30 -5.50 -4.82
C LEU A 5 8.28 -4.97 -5.89
N ARG A 6 8.53 -3.66 -5.92
CA ARG A 6 9.51 -3.03 -6.82
C ARG A 6 10.27 -1.97 -6.02
N SER A 7 11.54 -2.25 -5.77
CA SER A 7 12.38 -1.45 -4.87
C SER A 7 13.14 -0.36 -5.60
N VAL A 8 13.25 0.79 -4.94
CA VAL A 8 14.32 1.77 -5.13
C VAL A 8 14.85 2.04 -3.72
N PRO A 9 16.02 1.50 -3.32
CA PRO A 9 16.36 1.32 -1.91
C PRO A 9 16.23 2.58 -1.02
N LEU A 10 16.57 3.76 -1.55
CA LEU A 10 16.48 5.02 -0.82
C LEU A 10 15.04 5.54 -0.63
N LEU A 11 14.06 4.96 -1.32
CA LEU A 11 12.65 5.38 -1.33
C LEU A 11 11.72 4.36 -0.66
N ASP A 12 12.21 3.15 -0.37
CA ASP A 12 11.39 2.04 0.15
C ASP A 12 10.71 2.40 1.48
N GLN A 13 11.45 2.97 2.43
CA GLN A 13 10.89 3.37 3.72
C GLN A 13 9.83 4.47 3.56
N ALA A 14 10.11 5.48 2.72
CA ALA A 14 9.16 6.55 2.45
C ALA A 14 7.88 6.03 1.77
N ALA A 15 7.99 5.05 0.88
CA ALA A 15 6.85 4.40 0.26
C ALA A 15 6.01 3.61 1.28
N ILE A 16 6.65 2.86 2.19
CA ILE A 16 5.97 2.12 3.26
C ILE A 16 5.23 3.09 4.19
N ASP A 17 5.90 4.15 4.64
CA ASP A 17 5.32 5.12 5.57
C ASP A 17 4.15 5.89 4.95
N ALA A 18 4.21 6.18 3.64
CA ALA A 18 3.10 6.79 2.92
C ALA A 18 1.88 5.86 2.85
N VAL A 19 2.07 4.57 2.51
CA VAL A 19 0.96 3.60 2.37
C VAL A 19 0.32 3.28 3.72
N LYS A 20 1.09 3.28 4.81
CA LYS A 20 0.57 3.06 6.18
C LYS A 20 -0.37 4.16 6.67
N GLN A 21 -0.31 5.35 6.08
CA GLN A 21 -1.20 6.46 6.45
C GLN A 21 -2.57 6.36 5.79
N TRP A 22 -2.75 5.50 4.78
CA TRP A 22 -4.04 5.37 4.10
C TRP A 22 -4.99 4.50 4.92
N GLY A 23 -6.18 5.04 5.20
CA GLY A 23 -7.30 4.24 5.70
C GLY A 23 -7.99 3.56 4.54
N TYR A 24 -8.18 2.25 4.63
CA TYR A 24 -8.93 1.48 3.62
C TYR A 24 -10.18 0.88 4.24
N GLU A 25 -11.28 0.98 3.51
CA GLU A 25 -12.51 0.27 3.86
C GLU A 25 -12.36 -1.22 3.53
N PRO A 26 -12.81 -2.13 4.41
CA PRO A 26 -12.75 -3.55 4.14
C PRO A 26 -13.62 -3.91 2.93
N MET A 27 -13.12 -4.80 2.08
CA MET A 27 -13.92 -5.29 0.96
C MET A 27 -15.04 -6.18 1.50
N ILE A 28 -16.29 -5.84 1.16
CA ILE A 28 -17.46 -6.63 1.55
C ILE A 28 -17.85 -7.57 0.41
N VAL A 29 -17.88 -8.87 0.67
CA VAL A 29 -18.35 -9.91 -0.25
C VAL A 29 -19.47 -10.68 0.46
N GLU A 30 -20.65 -10.75 -0.16
CA GLU A 30 -21.85 -11.39 0.43
C GLU A 30 -22.19 -10.89 1.86
N GLY A 31 -22.02 -9.58 2.10
CA GLY A 31 -22.31 -8.96 3.39
C GLY A 31 -21.27 -9.20 4.48
N LYS A 32 -20.14 -9.85 4.17
CA LYS A 32 -19.04 -10.10 5.11
C LYS A 32 -17.77 -9.36 4.71
N ALA A 33 -17.07 -8.79 5.69
CA ALA A 33 -15.73 -8.23 5.47
C ALA A 33 -14.72 -9.34 5.18
N VAL A 34 -14.04 -9.25 4.03
CA VAL A 34 -13.05 -10.22 3.58
C VAL A 34 -11.68 -9.57 3.57
N PRO A 35 -10.64 -10.22 4.14
CA PRO A 35 -9.27 -9.73 4.05
C PRO A 35 -8.78 -9.83 2.61
N VAL A 36 -8.23 -8.74 2.10
CA VAL A 36 -7.70 -8.65 0.74
C VAL A 36 -6.31 -8.04 0.74
N VAL A 37 -5.49 -8.46 -0.21
CA VAL A 37 -4.15 -7.91 -0.43
C VAL A 37 -4.23 -6.94 -1.60
N PHE A 38 -3.87 -5.68 -1.36
CA PHE A 38 -3.82 -4.65 -2.39
C PHE A 38 -2.39 -4.35 -2.82
N THR A 39 -2.19 -4.17 -4.12
CA THR A 39 -0.93 -3.66 -4.67
C THR A 39 -1.09 -2.19 -5.00
N VAL A 40 -0.33 -1.33 -4.33
CA VAL A 40 -0.34 0.13 -4.52
C VAL A 40 0.97 0.58 -5.16
N THR A 41 0.90 1.49 -6.13
CA THR A 41 2.08 2.09 -6.76
C THR A 41 2.30 3.50 -6.22
N VAL A 42 3.41 3.71 -5.51
CA VAL A 42 3.86 5.04 -5.06
C VAL A 42 4.79 5.63 -6.11
N ARG A 43 4.48 6.84 -6.60
CA ARG A 43 5.31 7.55 -7.59
C ARG A 43 6.06 8.71 -6.95
N PHE A 44 7.37 8.74 -7.17
CA PHE A 44 8.23 9.85 -6.75
C PHE A 44 8.61 10.68 -7.97
N GLN A 45 8.55 12.00 -7.85
CA GLN A 45 8.92 12.94 -8.90
C GLN A 45 9.80 14.04 -8.30
N LEU A 46 10.98 14.25 -8.88
CA LEU A 46 11.79 15.43 -8.58
C LEU A 46 11.22 16.61 -9.36
N LYS A 47 11.12 17.77 -8.71
CA LYS A 47 10.76 19.02 -9.37
C LYS A 47 11.98 19.72 -9.93
#